data_AF-A0A975BBL9-F1
#
_entry.id   AF-A0A975BBL9-F1
#
_cell.length_a   1.000
_cell.length_b   1.000
_cell.length_c   1.000
_cell.angle_alpha   90.00
_cell.angle_beta   90.00
_cell.angle_gamma   90.00
#
_symmetry.space_group_name_H-M   'P 1'
#
loop_
_entity.id
_entity.type
_entity.pdbx_description
1 polymer ?
#
loop_
_entity_poly.entity_id
_entity_poly.type
_entity_poly.pdbx_seq_one_letter_code
_entity_poly.pdbx_strand_id
1 'polypeptide(L)'
;MNFNNLLTTITDIQNFLQYQAIRSVNQVLTIRNWLIGFYITEYEQNGEDRAEYGKQLLKHLSAKLISMKIKGMSYRNLRLFRQFYQTYPQIWQSVNAKFDFNDNLLNNLPMSQLQKKYNNVSYSPSPELTYRTFF
;
A
#
# COMPACT_ATOMS: atom_id res chain seq x y z
N MET A 1 -5.23 -45.21 5.08
CA MET A 1 -4.30 -44.05 5.17
C MET A 1 -3.04 -44.55 5.85
N ASN A 2 -1.85 -44.40 5.26
CA ASN A 2 -0.58 -44.85 5.87
C ASN A 2 0.24 -43.65 6.39
N PHE A 3 1.30 -43.92 7.14
CA PHE A 3 2.14 -42.90 7.76
C PHE A 3 2.71 -41.89 6.75
N ASN A 4 3.14 -42.35 5.57
CA ASN A 4 3.67 -41.47 4.53
C ASN A 4 2.62 -40.50 4.01
N ASN A 5 1.39 -40.95 3.80
CA ASN A 5 0.28 -40.08 3.39
C ASN A 5 -0.04 -39.04 4.48
N LEU A 6 0.00 -39.43 5.76
CA LEU A 6 -0.17 -38.51 6.88
C LEU A 6 0.94 -37.45 6.90
N LEU A 7 2.19 -37.87 6.75
CA LEU A 7 3.36 -36.98 6.70
C LEU A 7 3.25 -35.97 5.57
N THR A 8 2.98 -36.42 4.34
CA THR A 8 2.77 -35.54 3.18
C THR A 8 1.63 -34.56 3.43
N THR A 9 0.50 -35.04 3.95
CA THR A 9 -0.67 -34.18 4.23
C THR A 9 -0.32 -33.08 5.23
N ILE A 10 0.38 -33.39 6.33
CA ILE A 10 0.76 -32.39 7.33
C ILE A 10 1.75 -31.38 6.74
N THR A 11 2.74 -31.85 5.98
CA THR A 11 3.72 -30.97 5.31
C THR A 11 3.04 -30.04 4.30
N ASP A 12 2.11 -30.54 3.50
CA ASP A 12 1.38 -29.73 2.53
C ASP A 12 0.51 -28.66 3.20
N ILE A 13 -0.19 -29.02 4.28
CA ILE A 13 -0.97 -28.07 5.09
C ILE A 13 -0.06 -26.97 5.65
N GLN A 14 1.07 -27.34 6.26
CA GLN A 14 2.02 -26.39 6.82
C GLN A 14 2.55 -25.42 5.75
N ASN A 15 2.99 -25.95 4.60
CA ASN A 15 3.54 -25.14 3.51
C ASN A 15 2.47 -24.20 2.93
N PHE A 16 1.26 -24.71 2.71
CA PHE A 16 0.15 -23.92 2.19
C PHE A 16 -0.22 -22.77 3.15
N LEU A 17 -0.38 -23.06 4.44
CA LEU A 17 -0.74 -22.04 5.43
C LEU A 17 0.38 -21.00 5.63
N GLN A 18 1.64 -21.43 5.64
CA GLN A 18 2.78 -20.52 5.70
C GLN A 18 2.84 -19.60 4.48
N TYR A 19 2.65 -20.15 3.27
CA TYR A 19 2.60 -19.36 2.04
C TYR A 19 1.46 -18.32 2.09
N GLN A 20 0.28 -18.73 2.54
CA GLN A 20 -0.87 -17.83 2.65
C GLN A 20 -0.64 -16.72 3.68
N ALA A 21 0.01 -17.01 4.82
CA ALA A 21 0.38 -16.00 5.80
C ALA A 21 1.39 -14.98 5.22
N ILE A 22 2.45 -15.46 4.56
CA ILE A 22 3.46 -14.60 3.91
C ILE A 22 2.80 -13.73 2.85
N ARG A 23 1.92 -14.30 2.03
CA ARG A 23 1.18 -13.58 0.99
C ARG A 23 0.32 -12.46 1.58
N SER A 24 -0.43 -12.76 2.64
CA SER A 24 -1.26 -11.76 3.34
C SER A 24 -0.41 -10.61 3.89
N VAL A 25 0.70 -10.92 4.58
CA VAL A 25 1.64 -9.91 5.09
C VAL A 25 2.20 -9.05 3.96
N ASN A 26 2.63 -9.66 2.86
CA ASN A 26 3.18 -8.92 1.71
C ASN A 26 2.15 -7.98 1.07
N GLN A 27 0.88 -8.40 0.98
CA GLN A 27 -0.18 -7.55 0.46
C GLN A 27 -0.43 -6.34 1.38
N VAL A 28 -0.57 -6.57 2.69
CA VAL A 28 -0.78 -5.49 3.68
C VAL A 28 0.40 -4.51 3.69
N LEU A 29 1.64 -5.01 3.66
CA LEU A 29 2.83 -4.16 3.60
C LEU A 29 2.90 -3.33 2.32
N THR A 30 2.53 -3.92 1.18
CA THR A 30 2.50 -3.20 -0.10
C THR A 30 1.52 -2.03 -0.03
N ILE A 31 0.31 -2.26 0.49
CA ILE A 31 -0.71 -1.22 0.63
C ILE A 31 -0.30 -0.14 1.62
N ARG A 32 0.19 -0.54 2.79
CA ARG A 32 0.73 0.38 3.80
C ARG A 32 1.77 1.31 3.18
N ASN A 33 2.73 0.74 2.46
CA ASN A 33 3.82 1.49 1.85
C ASN A 33 3.31 2.45 0.77
N TRP A 34 2.34 2.02 -0.05
CA TRP A 34 1.68 2.87 -1.04
C TRP A 34 0.93 4.04 -0.38
N LEU A 35 0.12 3.76 0.64
CA LEU A 35 -0.66 4.77 1.38
C LEU A 35 0.24 5.80 2.06
N ILE A 36 1.35 5.37 2.67
CA ILE A 36 2.31 6.31 3.25
C ILE A 36 2.89 7.22 2.16
N GLY A 37 3.20 6.69 0.99
CA GLY A 37 3.66 7.47 -0.16
C GLY A 37 2.64 8.51 -0.64
N PHE A 38 1.37 8.11 -0.67
CA PHE A 38 0.25 9.02 -0.95
C PHE A 38 0.23 10.18 0.05
N TYR A 39 0.22 9.90 1.35
CA TYR A 39 0.17 10.96 2.38
C TYR A 39 1.35 11.89 2.37
N ILE A 40 2.56 11.35 2.16
CA ILE A 40 3.75 12.19 2.01
C ILE A 40 3.57 13.15 0.83
N THR A 41 3.08 12.65 -0.31
CA THR A 41 2.90 13.46 -1.52
C THR A 41 1.80 14.50 -1.35
N GLU A 42 0.68 14.16 -0.71
CA GLU A 42 -0.40 15.12 -0.42
C GLU A 42 0.05 16.22 0.55
N TYR A 43 0.79 15.86 1.60
CA TYR A 43 1.35 16.84 2.53
C TYR A 43 2.37 17.77 1.83
N GLU A 44 3.21 17.24 0.94
CA GLU A 44 4.13 18.07 0.14
C GLU A 44 3.39 19.04 -0.79
N GLN A 45 2.19 18.68 -1.28
CA GLN A 45 1.38 19.50 -2.19
C GLN A 45 0.55 20.56 -1.45
N ASN A 46 -0.06 20.18 -0.32
CA ASN A 46 -1.13 20.94 0.33
C ASN A 46 -0.83 21.35 1.79
N GLY A 47 0.31 20.97 2.35
CA GLY A 47 0.67 21.27 3.74
C GLY A 47 0.96 22.77 3.97
N GLU A 48 0.28 23.37 4.93
CA GLU A 48 0.46 24.79 5.31
C GLU A 48 1.85 25.03 5.92
N ASP A 49 2.37 24.06 6.67
CA ASP A 49 3.67 24.04 7.34
C ASP A 49 4.82 23.48 6.47
N ARG A 50 4.60 23.33 5.16
CA ARG A 50 5.62 22.85 4.20
C ARG A 50 6.92 23.68 4.22
N ALA A 51 6.84 24.95 4.59
CA ALA A 51 8.02 25.83 4.68
C ALA A 51 8.90 25.48 5.89
N GLU A 52 8.30 24.98 6.97
CA GLU A 52 8.98 24.61 8.21
C GLU A 52 9.76 23.30 8.04
N TYR A 53 9.13 22.28 7.45
CA TYR A 53 9.75 20.96 7.30
C TYR A 53 10.42 20.72 5.94
N GLY A 54 9.96 21.41 4.89
CA GLY A 54 10.59 21.59 3.57
C GLY A 54 11.45 20.44 3.04
N LYS A 55 12.66 20.77 2.55
CA LYS A 55 13.62 19.82 1.96
C LYS A 55 14.05 18.68 2.92
N GLN A 56 13.69 18.77 4.20
CA GLN A 56 14.04 17.79 5.24
C GLN A 56 12.84 16.99 5.77
N LEU A 57 11.64 17.13 5.18
CA LEU A 57 10.42 16.46 5.63
C LEU A 57 10.63 14.97 5.93
N LEU A 58 11.17 14.22 4.97
CA LEU A 58 11.39 12.77 5.14
C LEU A 58 12.38 12.44 6.27
N LYS A 59 13.37 13.31 6.53
CA LYS A 59 14.35 13.09 7.62
C LYS A 59 13.67 13.28 8.97
N HIS A 60 12.92 14.36 9.13
CA HIS A 60 12.14 14.63 10.34
C HIS A 60 11.10 13.54 10.58
N LEU A 61 10.35 13.16 9.54
CA LEU A 61 9.34 12.11 9.61
C LEU A 61 9.96 10.77 10.03
N SER A 62 11.10 10.41 9.44
CA SER A 62 11.82 9.18 9.82
C SER A 62 12.25 9.21 11.28
N ALA A 63 12.87 10.30 11.74
CA ALA A 63 13.31 10.43 13.12
C ALA A 63 12.14 10.29 14.12
N LYS A 64 11.02 10.96 13.83
CA LYS A 64 9.83 10.90 14.69
C LYS A 64 9.22 9.50 14.71
N LEU A 65 9.01 8.87 13.55
CA LEU A 65 8.43 7.53 13.46
C LEU A 65 9.32 6.45 14.09
N ILE A 66 10.64 6.58 13.96
CA ILE A 66 11.61 5.69 14.64
C ILE A 66 11.55 5.89 16.16
N SER A 67 11.46 7.13 16.65
CA SER A 67 11.30 7.39 18.10
C SER A 67 10.00 6.82 18.67
N MET A 68 8.94 6.74 17.83
CA MET A 68 7.68 6.05 18.15
C MET A 68 7.77 4.53 18.01
N LYS A 69 8.95 3.95 17.76
CA LYS A 69 9.21 2.51 17.58
C LYS A 69 8.45 1.88 16.41
N ILE A 70 8.08 2.66 15.39
CA ILE A 70 7.40 2.15 14.20
C ILE A 70 8.46 1.58 13.23
N LYS A 71 8.47 0.25 13.10
CA LYS A 71 9.43 -0.46 12.25
C LYS A 71 9.25 -0.11 10.78
N GLY A 72 10.37 -0.15 10.04
CA GLY A 72 10.38 0.07 8.60
C GLY A 72 10.20 1.53 8.15
N MET A 73 10.30 2.50 9.07
CA MET A 73 10.14 3.94 8.78
C MET A 73 11.47 4.70 8.65
N SER A 74 12.47 4.05 8.05
CA SER A 74 13.75 4.72 7.75
C SER A 74 13.56 5.79 6.67
N TYR A 75 14.43 6.81 6.64
CA TYR A 75 14.44 7.84 5.61
C TYR A 75 14.43 7.24 4.19
N ARG A 76 15.23 6.18 3.98
CA ARG A 76 15.29 5.46 2.71
C ARG A 76 13.93 4.84 2.36
N ASN A 77 13.28 4.18 3.31
CA ASN A 77 11.98 3.56 3.09
C ASN A 77 10.90 4.60 2.78
N LEU A 78 10.85 5.71 3.52
CA LEU A 78 9.89 6.78 3.25
C LEU A 78 10.07 7.39 1.84
N ARG A 79 11.32 7.54 1.39
CA ARG A 79 11.62 7.95 0.00
C ARG A 79 11.10 6.94 -1.02
N LEU A 80 11.29 5.64 -0.77
CA LEU A 80 10.76 4.58 -1.64
C LEU A 80 9.24 4.55 -1.66
N PHE A 81 8.59 4.76 -0.51
CA PHE A 81 7.13 4.80 -0.40
C PHE A 81 6.56 5.96 -1.21
N ARG A 82 7.13 7.17 -1.05
CA ARG A 82 6.78 8.33 -1.87
C ARG A 82 6.93 8.05 -3.36
N GLN A 83 8.07 7.50 -3.77
CA GLN A 83 8.30 7.13 -5.18
C GLN A 83 7.32 6.07 -5.67
N PHE A 84 6.99 5.09 -4.83
CA PHE A 84 6.06 4.02 -5.16
C PHE A 84 4.67 4.57 -5.51
N TYR A 85 4.14 5.46 -4.68
CA TYR A 85 2.88 6.15 -4.99
C TYR A 85 2.98 6.98 -6.28
N GLN A 86 4.03 7.79 -6.42
CA GLN A 86 4.23 8.66 -7.59
C GLN A 86 4.32 7.87 -8.90
N THR A 87 4.89 6.66 -8.85
CA THR A 87 5.06 5.79 -10.02
C THR A 87 3.78 5.02 -10.35
N TYR A 88 2.98 4.65 -9.33
CA TYR A 88 1.79 3.81 -9.51
C TYR A 88 0.55 4.37 -8.78
N PRO A 89 0.08 5.58 -9.09
CA PRO A 89 -1.10 6.17 -8.45
C PRO A 89 -2.39 5.38 -8.72
N GLN A 90 -2.43 4.60 -9.79
CA GLN A 90 -3.61 3.83 -10.24
C GLN A 90 -3.87 2.53 -9.46
N ILE A 91 -2.93 2.07 -8.64
CA ILE A 91 -3.04 0.79 -7.91
C ILE A 91 -4.21 0.76 -6.91
N TRP A 92 -4.74 1.93 -6.55
CA TRP A 92 -5.87 2.09 -5.63
C TRP A 92 -7.09 1.22 -5.94
N GLN A 93 -7.48 1.09 -7.21
CA GLN A 93 -8.64 0.26 -7.59
C GLN A 93 -8.43 -1.21 -7.22
N SER A 94 -7.24 -1.74 -7.53
CA SER A 94 -6.85 -3.11 -7.22
C SER A 94 -6.73 -3.35 -5.71
N VAL A 95 -6.37 -2.30 -4.96
CA VAL A 95 -6.24 -2.32 -3.51
C VAL A 95 -7.62 -2.36 -2.85
N ASN A 96 -8.56 -1.49 -3.27
CA ASN A 96 -9.94 -1.50 -2.78
C ASN A 96 -10.68 -2.79 -3.10
N ALA A 97 -10.51 -3.33 -4.30
CA ALA A 97 -11.22 -4.55 -4.69
C ALA A 97 -10.76 -5.80 -3.90
N LYS A 98 -9.53 -5.79 -3.37
CA LYS A 98 -8.95 -6.94 -2.65
C LYS A 98 -9.06 -6.84 -1.13
N PHE A 99 -9.26 -5.64 -0.62
CA PHE A 99 -9.38 -5.38 0.80
C PHE A 99 -10.75 -4.77 1.00
N ASP A 100 -11.69 -5.55 1.53
CA ASP A 100 -12.94 -5.02 2.08
C ASP A 100 -12.58 -4.10 3.25
N PHE A 101 -12.27 -2.85 2.92
CA PHE A 101 -11.85 -1.80 3.82
C PHE A 101 -13.06 -1.29 4.61
N ASN A 102 -13.64 -2.15 5.45
CA ASN A 102 -14.75 -1.82 6.34
C ASN A 102 -14.28 -1.33 7.73
N ASP A 103 -12.97 -1.19 7.94
CA ASP A 103 -12.39 -0.75 9.20
C ASP A 103 -12.24 0.78 9.29
N ASN A 104 -12.59 1.32 10.47
CA ASN A 104 -12.60 2.73 10.86
C ASN A 104 -11.31 3.53 10.62
N LEU A 105 -10.19 2.86 10.30
CA LEU A 105 -8.93 3.51 9.92
C LEU A 105 -9.00 4.17 8.53
N LEU A 106 -9.85 3.67 7.62
CA LEU A 106 -10.00 4.24 6.27
C LEU A 106 -11.06 5.33 6.17
N ASN A 107 -12.03 5.35 7.10
CA ASN A 107 -13.06 6.39 7.18
C ASN A 107 -12.46 7.79 7.49
N ASN A 108 -11.27 7.83 8.10
CA ASN A 108 -10.55 9.06 8.41
C ASN A 108 -9.48 9.44 7.36
N LEU A 109 -9.26 8.60 6.35
CA LEU A 109 -8.42 9.00 5.21
C LEU A 109 -9.23 9.99 4.36
N PRO A 110 -8.62 10.93 3.62
CA PRO A 110 -9.35 11.80 2.71
C PRO A 110 -9.73 11.00 1.45
N MET A 111 -10.56 9.97 1.63
CA MET A 111 -11.07 9.06 0.61
C MET A 111 -11.84 9.83 -0.46
N SER A 112 -12.50 10.92 -0.07
CA SER A 112 -13.15 11.86 -0.98
C SER A 112 -12.14 12.59 -1.88
N GLN A 113 -10.93 12.88 -1.41
CA GLN A 113 -9.86 13.47 -2.23
C GLN A 113 -9.25 12.43 -3.16
N LEU A 114 -9.04 11.20 -2.69
CA LEU A 114 -8.58 10.07 -3.53
C LEU A 114 -9.57 9.76 -4.65
N GLN A 115 -10.86 9.63 -4.35
CA GLN A 115 -11.90 9.37 -5.35
C GLN A 115 -12.07 10.54 -6.33
N LYS A 116 -12.06 11.80 -5.85
CA LYS A 116 -12.12 12.97 -6.74
C LYS A 116 -10.88 13.07 -7.64
N LYS A 117 -9.68 12.88 -7.09
CA LYS A 117 -8.42 12.91 -7.86
C LYS A 117 -8.38 11.77 -8.88
N TYR A 118 -8.91 10.59 -8.54
CA TYR A 118 -9.03 9.46 -9.47
C TYR A 118 -10.08 9.70 -10.56
N ASN A 119 -11.28 10.18 -10.21
CA ASN A 119 -12.37 10.44 -11.16
C ASN A 119 -12.07 11.60 -12.13
N ASN A 120 -11.22 12.55 -11.72
CA ASN A 120 -10.75 13.65 -12.57
C ASN A 120 -9.60 13.26 -13.50
N VAL A 121 -8.98 12.08 -13.31
CA VAL A 121 -8.07 11.48 -14.28
C VAL A 121 -8.92 10.66 -15.24
N SER A 122 -9.66 11.34 -16.12
CA SER A 122 -10.32 10.71 -17.26
C SER A 122 -9.24 10.28 -18.25
N TYR A 123 -8.75 9.05 -18.13
CA TYR A 123 -7.88 8.49 -19.17
C TYR A 123 -8.75 7.89 -20.28
N SER A 124 -8.60 8.44 -21.49
CA SER A 124 -8.95 7.75 -22.73
C SER A 124 -8.09 6.48 -22.79
N PRO A 125 -8.67 5.27 -22.84
CA PRO A 125 -7.90 4.04 -22.72
C PRO A 125 -6.81 3.99 -23.80
N SER A 126 -5.56 3.75 -23.38
CA SER A 126 -4.50 3.38 -24.33
C SER A 126 -4.97 2.12 -25.09
N PRO A 127 -4.80 2.04 -26.42
CA PRO A 127 -5.40 0.99 -27.24
C PRO A 127 -4.97 -0.45 -26.90
N GLU A 128 -3.92 -0.63 -26.09
CA GLU A 128 -3.25 -1.93 -25.92
C GLU A 128 -3.75 -2.80 -24.76
N LEU A 129 -4.80 -2.40 -24.03
CA LEU A 129 -5.38 -3.22 -22.96
C LEU A 129 -6.87 -3.55 -23.13
N THR A 130 -7.38 -3.42 -24.36
CA THR A 130 -8.68 -4.03 -24.68
C THR A 130 -8.48 -5.54 -24.80
N TYR A 131 -9.38 -6.31 -24.19
CA TYR A 131 -9.46 -7.78 -24.14
C TYR A 131 -8.78 -8.47 -22.94
N ARG A 132 -9.48 -8.53 -21.80
CA ARG A 132 -10.30 -9.72 -21.49
C ARG A 132 -11.20 -9.47 -20.28
N THR A 133 -12.48 -9.37 -20.59
CA THR A 133 -13.65 -9.46 -19.72
C THR A 133 -13.68 -10.72 -18.87
N PHE A 134 -14.08 -10.54 -17.61
CA PHE A 134 -14.88 -11.42 -16.74
C PHE A 134 -15.05 -12.88 -17.18
N PHE A 135 -14.43 -13.80 -16.42
CA PHE A 135 -15.07 -14.87 -15.63
C PHE A 135 -14.05 -15.38 -14.59
#